data_AF-A0A9Y2L4Q6-F1
#
_entry.id   AF-A0A9Y2L4Q6-F1
#
_cell.length_a   1.000
_cell.length_b   1.000
_cell.length_c   1.000
_cell.angle_alpha   90.00
_cell.angle_beta   90.00
_cell.angle_gamma   90.00
#
_symmetry.space_group_name_H-M   'P 1'
#
loop_
_entity.id
_entity.type
_entity.pdbx_description
1 polymer ?
#
loop_
_entity_poly.entity_id
_entity_poly.type
_entity_poly.pdbx_seq_one_letter_code
_entity_poly.pdbx_strand_id
1 'polypeptide(L)' 'MTNNTTPMNFRAPHDLKTEFERTCRSLNLPMTAQLIFMMRAFVESEANKRRLKPNNDNSPLPFFTNT' A
#
# COMPACT_ATOMS: atom_id res chain seq x y z
N MET A 1 5.55 -24.89 2.23
CA MET A 1 5.65 -23.42 2.44
C MET A 1 4.38 -22.97 3.12
N THR A 2 4.43 -22.56 4.38
CA THR A 2 3.27 -22.00 5.08
C THR A 2 3.02 -20.60 4.54
N ASN A 3 1.94 -20.43 3.78
CA ASN A 3 1.54 -19.13 3.25
C ASN A 3 1.00 -18.27 4.39
N ASN A 4 1.89 -17.59 5.13
CA ASN A 4 1.53 -16.65 6.20
C ASN A 4 0.95 -15.35 5.62
N THR A 5 -0.18 -15.45 4.90
CA THR A 5 -0.91 -14.29 4.41
C THR A 5 -1.83 -13.81 5.52
N THR A 6 -1.50 -12.67 6.12
CA THR A 6 -2.35 -12.06 7.16
C THR A 6 -3.44 -11.24 6.48
N PRO A 7 -4.74 -11.55 6.67
CA PRO A 7 -5.81 -10.72 6.15
C PRO A 7 -5.78 -9.35 6.83
N MET A 8 -5.83 -8.28 6.04
CA MET A 8 -5.90 -6.91 6.54
C MET A 8 -7.23 -6.27 6.17
N ASN A 9 -7.83 -5.59 7.14
CA ASN A 9 -9.03 -4.79 6.94
C ASN A 9 -8.63 -3.33 6.75
N PHE A 10 -9.05 -2.74 5.63
CA PHE A 10 -8.77 -1.33 5.33
C PHE A 10 -10.07 -0.52 5.37
N ARG A 11 -9.97 0.70 5.90
CA ARG A 11 -11.04 1.71 5.81
C ARG A 11 -10.60 2.79 4.83
N ALA A 12 -11.47 3.13 3.91
CA ALA A 12 -11.26 4.19 2.94
C ALA A 12 -12.55 5.00 2.79
N PRO A 13 -12.46 6.30 2.43
CA PRO A 13 -13.62 7.09 2.04
C PRO A 13 -14.41 6.40 0.93
N HIS A 14 -15.74 6.52 0.96
CA HIS A 14 -16.63 5.87 0.02
C HIS A 14 -16.32 6.23 -1.44
N ASP A 15 -16.04 7.51 -1.70
CA ASP A 15 -15.76 8.01 -3.05
C ASP A 15 -14.48 7.41 -3.62
N LEU A 16 -13.43 7.32 -2.78
CA LEU A 16 -12.17 6.68 -3.14
C LEU A 16 -12.34 5.20 -3.45
N LYS A 17 -13.15 4.47 -2.64
CA LYS A 17 -13.48 3.07 -2.90
C LYS A 17 -14.21 2.89 -4.23
N THR A 18 -15.15 3.79 -4.53
CA THR A 18 -15.96 3.75 -5.76
C THR A 18 -15.08 3.94 -7.00
N GLU A 19 -14.17 4.91 -6.96
CA GLU A 19 -13.20 5.13 -8.03
C GLU A 19 -12.28 3.92 -8.20
N PHE A 20 -11.75 3.40 -7.09
CA PHE A 20 -10.88 2.23 -7.09
C PHE A 20 -11.56 1.00 -7.71
N GLU A 21 -12.82 0.73 -7.35
CA GLU A 21 -13.60 -0.36 -7.93
C GLU A 21 -13.84 -0.19 -9.43
N ARG A 22 -14.04 1.06 -9.89
CA ARG A 22 -14.20 1.35 -11.33
C ARG A 22 -12.91 1.06 -12.09
N THR A 23 -11.76 1.46 -11.54
CA THR A 23 -10.44 1.20 -12.12
C THR A 23 -10.10 -0.29 -12.15
N CYS A 24 -10.40 -1.04 -11.08
CA CYS A 24 -10.19 -2.49 -11.07
C CYS A 24 -11.03 -3.19 -12.15
N ARG A 25 -12.28 -2.74 -12.33
CA ARG A 25 -13.16 -3.25 -13.39
C ARG A 25 -12.63 -2.95 -14.80
N SER A 26 -12.14 -1.74 -15.06
CA SER A 26 -11.59 -1.42 -16.38
C SER A 26 -10.32 -2.20 -16.71
N LEU A 27 -9.50 -2.51 -15.70
CA LEU A 27 -8.28 -3.29 -15.85
C LEU A 27 -8.52 -4.81 -15.83
N ASN A 28 -9.76 -5.26 -15.60
CA ASN A 28 -10.12 -6.66 -15.39
C ASN A 28 -9.25 -7.34 -14.30
N LEU A 29 -8.96 -6.61 -13.23
CA LEU A 29 -8.11 -7.06 -12.11
C LEU A 29 -8.93 -7.18 -10.82
N PRO A 30 -8.69 -8.22 -10.01
CA PRO A 30 -9.25 -8.29 -8.67
C PRO A 30 -8.75 -7.12 -7.80
N MET A 31 -9.66 -6.50 -7.05
CA MET A 31 -9.34 -5.41 -6.11
C MET A 31 -8.17 -5.72 -5.19
N THR A 32 -8.14 -6.92 -4.62
CA THR A 32 -7.06 -7.37 -3.73
C THR A 32 -5.70 -7.39 -4.43
N ALA A 33 -5.66 -7.83 -5.69
CA ALA A 33 -4.42 -7.86 -6.46
C ALA A 33 -3.92 -6.44 -6.74
N GLN A 34 -4.82 -5.53 -7.14
CA GLN A 34 -4.49 -4.13 -7.38
C GLN A 34 -3.98 -3.44 -6.09
N LEU A 35 -4.61 -3.70 -4.93
CA LEU A 35 -4.12 -3.20 -3.64
C LEU A 35 -2.72 -3.70 -3.32
N ILE A 36 -2.45 -4.99 -3.52
CA ILE A 36 -1.12 -5.58 -3.29
C ILE A 36 -0.07 -4.91 -4.19
N PHE A 37 -0.37 -4.70 -5.48
CA PHE A 37 0.55 -4.03 -6.40
C PHE A 37 0.82 -2.58 -5.99
N MET A 38 -0.23 -1.84 -5.63
CA MET A 38 -0.08 -0.46 -5.17
C MET A 38 0.74 -0.36 -3.89
N MET A 39 0.51 -1.26 -2.92
CA MET A 39 1.28 -1.29 -1.67
C MET A 39 2.75 -1.62 -1.92
N ARG A 40 3.05 -2.59 -2.80
CA ARG A 40 4.44 -2.93 -3.16
C ARG A 40 5.15 -1.75 -3.83
N ALA A 41 4.52 -1.15 -4.84
CA ALA A 41 5.07 0.00 -5.54
C ALA A 41 5.31 1.19 -4.61
N PHE A 42 4.40 1.42 -3.66
CA PHE A 42 4.55 2.46 -2.65
C PHE A 42 5.77 2.18 -1.73
N VAL A 43 5.88 0.97 -1.18
CA VAL A 43 7.00 0.59 -0.30
C VAL A 43 8.34 0.70 -1.05
N GLU A 44 8.40 0.24 -2.29
CA GLU A 44 9.60 0.35 -3.14
C GLU A 44 9.97 1.81 -3.41
N SER A 45 8.99 2.65 -3.73
CA SER A 45 9.19 4.09 -3.95
C SER A 45 9.71 4.78 -2.70
N GLU A 46 9.11 4.53 -1.54
CA GLU A 46 9.55 5.10 -0.26
C GLU A 46 10.94 4.61 0.15
N ALA A 47 11.24 3.33 -0.03
CA ALA A 47 12.57 2.79 0.22
C ALA A 47 13.63 3.47 -0.67
N ASN A 48 13.34 3.66 -1.96
CA ASN A 48 14.25 4.32 -2.89
C ASN A 48 14.46 5.82 -2.55
N LYS A 49 13.40 6.54 -2.17
CA LYS A 49 13.52 7.94 -1.74
C LYS A 49 14.44 8.10 -0.52
N ARG A 50 14.33 7.20 0.46
CA ARG A 50 15.18 7.18 1.66
C ARG A 50 16.64 6.88 1.32
N ARG A 51 16.90 5.97 0.37
CA ARG A 51 18.28 5.69 -0.10
C ARG A 51 18.93 6.88 -0.80
N LEU A 52 18.15 7.73 -1.47
CA LEU A 52 18.64 8.89 -2.22
C LEU A 52 18.79 10.17 -1.38
N LYS A 53 18.17 10.25 -0.19
CA LYS A 53 18.36 11.34 0.77
C LYS A 53 18.79 10.76 2.14
N PRO A 54 20.09 10.52 2.36
CA PRO A 54 20.60 9.98 3.63
C PRO A 54 20.64 11.03 4.75
N ASN A 55 19.75 12.03 4.74
CA ASN A 55 19.63 12.95 5.87
C ASN A 55 18.80 12.28 6.96
N ASN A 56 19.52 11.55 7.81
CA ASN A 56 19.37 11.42 9.26
C ASN A 56 17.97 11.53 9.87
N ASP A 57 16.96 10.89 9.29
CA ASP A 57 15.76 10.54 10.03
C ASP A 57 15.34 9.13 9.60
N ASN A 58 15.92 8.14 10.29
CA ASN A 58 15.38 6.78 10.42
C ASN A 58 14.00 6.79 11.11
N SER A 59 13.12 7.72 10.73
CA SER A 59 11.76 7.79 11.22
C SER A 59 11.00 6.59 10.64
N PRO A 60 10.38 5.76 11.52
CA PRO A 60 9.50 4.70 11.04
C PRO A 60 8.42 5.32 10.16
N LEU A 61 7.98 4.57 9.14
CA LEU A 61 6.83 5.02 8.35
C LEU A 61 5.68 5.31 9.31
N PRO A 62 5.00 6.47 9.23
CA PRO A 62 3.99 6.89 10.21
C PRO A 62 2.73 6.00 10.24
N PHE A 63 2.72 4.89 9.50
CA PHE A 63 1.66 3.89 9.52
C PHE A 63 1.66 3.00 10.79
N PHE A 64 2.74 2.96 11.57
CA PHE A 64 2.89 2.05 12.73
C PHE A 64 3.04 2.73 14.11
N THR A 65 2.91 4.05 14.23
CA THR A 65 2.98 4.70 15.56
C THR A 65 1.61 4.66 16.24
N ASN A 66 1.29 3.52 16.85
CA ASN A 66 0.39 3.49 18.00
C ASN A 66 1.26 3.62 19.26
N THR A 67 1.40 4.83 19.78
CA THR A 67 1.56 5.17 21.21
C THR A 67 1.59 6.68 21.36
#